data_AF-A0A3N5VE59-F1
#
_entry.id   AF-A0A3N5VE59-F1
#
_cell.length_a   1.000
_cell.length_b   1.000
_cell.length_c   1.000
_cell.angle_alpha   90.00
_cell.angle_beta   90.00
_cell.angle_gamma   90.00
#
_symmetry.space_group_name_H-M   'P 1'
#
loop_
_entity.id
_entity.type
_entity.pdbx_description
1 polymer ?
#
loop_
_entity_poly.entity_id
_entity_poly.type
_entity_poly.pdbx_seq_one_letter_code
_entity_poly.pdbx_strand_id
1 'polypeptide(L)'
;MQTFTRWAEEDAALAEAYARARENFVERIANEVMELSDVDVGETPDGRKDWAAVQKHKLQVDTRKWLLSKLAPKKYGEKIEISGDKESPLVHRIERVVVK
;
A
#
# COMPACT_ATOMS: atom_id res chain seq x y z
N MET A 1 -12.85 -3.43 21.59
CA MET A 1 -12.38 -2.20 20.90
C MET A 1 -11.21 -1.64 21.70
N GLN A 2 -10.06 -1.29 21.09
CA GLN A 2 -8.97 -0.64 21.82
C GLN A 2 -9.39 0.78 22.23
N THR A 3 -8.93 1.28 23.38
CA THR A 3 -9.38 2.53 24.00
C THR A 3 -9.30 3.76 23.09
N PHE A 4 -8.32 3.79 22.19
CA PHE A 4 -8.09 4.91 21.28
C PHE A 4 -9.18 5.06 20.20
N THR A 5 -9.67 3.96 19.62
CA THR A 5 -10.69 4.06 18.55
C THR A 5 -11.99 4.63 19.09
N ARG A 6 -12.34 4.30 20.34
CA ARG A 6 -13.47 4.92 21.02
C ARG A 6 -13.28 6.44 21.19
N TRP A 7 -12.08 6.89 21.55
CA TRP A 7 -11.82 8.33 21.67
C TRP A 7 -11.94 9.05 20.32
N ALA A 8 -11.43 8.45 19.26
CA ALA A 8 -11.57 9.01 17.91
C ALA A 8 -13.03 9.01 17.41
N GLU A 9 -13.87 8.08 17.86
CA GLU A 9 -15.31 8.08 17.56
C GLU A 9 -16.07 9.20 18.31
N GLU A 10 -15.61 9.54 19.51
CA GLU A 10 -16.24 10.53 20.39
C GLU A 10 -15.76 11.99 20.13
N ASP A 11 -14.60 12.18 19.50
CA ASP A 11 -13.99 13.49 19.21
C ASP A 11 -13.66 13.67 17.72
N ALA A 12 -14.42 14.55 17.06
CA ALA A 12 -14.27 14.83 15.63
C ALA A 12 -12.93 15.47 15.25
N ALA A 13 -12.36 16.33 16.10
CA ALA A 13 -11.07 16.95 15.83
C ALA A 13 -9.93 15.91 15.92
N LEU A 14 -10.03 15.01 16.90
CA LEU A 14 -9.12 13.87 17.02
C LEU A 14 -9.25 12.92 15.82
N ALA A 15 -10.47 12.62 15.38
CA ALA A 15 -10.71 11.79 14.20
C ALA A 15 -10.04 12.36 12.94
N GLU A 16 -10.19 13.67 12.71
CA GLU A 16 -9.59 14.37 11.56
C GLU A 16 -8.05 14.38 11.65
N ALA A 17 -7.50 14.68 12.82
CA ALA A 17 -6.05 14.62 13.04
C ALA A 17 -5.50 13.21 12.81
N TYR A 18 -6.21 12.17 13.27
CA TYR A 18 -5.82 10.79 13.07
C TYR A 18 -5.91 10.37 11.60
N ALA A 19 -6.93 10.82 10.85
CA ALA A 19 -7.04 10.58 9.42
C ALA A 19 -5.82 11.14 8.67
N ARG A 20 -5.43 12.40 8.94
CA ARG A 20 -4.19 12.99 8.39
C ARG A 20 -2.93 12.23 8.79
N ALA A 21 -2.84 11.80 10.05
CA ALA A 21 -1.72 11.00 10.51
C ALA A 21 -1.62 9.65 9.76
N ARG A 22 -2.77 9.03 9.43
CA ARG A 22 -2.83 7.80 8.63
C ARG A 22 -2.37 8.00 7.20
N GLU A 23 -2.70 9.14 6.59
CA GLU A 23 -2.18 9.51 5.27
C GLU A 23 -0.66 9.67 5.29
N ASN A 24 -0.13 10.43 6.25
CA ASN A 24 1.32 10.60 6.43
C ASN A 24 2.02 9.27 6.72
N PHE A 25 1.39 8.38 7.49
CA PHE A 25 1.91 7.04 7.77
C PHE A 25 2.06 6.20 6.49
N VAL A 26 1.09 6.27 5.57
CA VAL A 26 1.16 5.59 4.28
C VAL A 26 2.33 6.13 3.44
N GLU A 27 2.49 7.46 3.37
CA GLU A 27 3.61 8.07 2.64
C GLU A 27 4.97 7.69 3.24
N ARG A 28 5.06 7.65 4.57
CA ARG A 28 6.28 7.21 5.27
C ARG A 28 6.64 5.77 4.92
N ILE A 29 5.66 4.86 4.86
CA ILE A 29 5.92 3.47 4.44
C ILE A 29 6.43 3.41 3.00
N ALA A 30 5.89 4.23 2.10
CA ALA A 30 6.37 4.31 0.72
C ALA A 30 7.83 4.76 0.64
N ASN A 31 8.21 5.76 1.45
CA ASN A 31 9.62 6.19 1.55
C ASN A 31 10.52 5.10 2.13
N GLU A 32 10.09 4.41 3.20
CA GLU A 32 10.85 3.29 3.78
C GLU A 32 11.10 2.17 2.76
N VAL A 33 10.18 1.93 1.81
CA VAL A 33 10.40 0.95 0.75
C VAL A 33 11.59 1.34 -0.12
N MET A 34 11.72 2.62 -0.47
CA MET A 34 12.88 3.11 -1.24
C MET A 34 14.15 3.02 -0.41
N GLU A 35 14.12 3.51 0.83
CA GLU A 35 15.27 3.45 1.74
C GLU A 35 15.80 2.02 1.92
N LEU A 36 14.91 1.05 2.17
CA LEU A 36 15.29 -0.37 2.31
C LEU A 36 15.75 -1.01 1.01
N SER A 37 15.30 -0.51 -0.14
CA SER A 37 15.75 -1.03 -1.44
C SER A 37 17.15 -0.54 -1.78
N ASP A 38 17.49 0.68 -1.38
CA ASP A 38 18.78 1.32 -1.68
C ASP A 38 19.85 1.05 -0.61
N VAL A 39 19.47 0.63 0.60
CA VAL A 39 20.42 0.39 1.69
C VAL A 39 21.31 -0.83 1.40
N ASP A 40 22.62 -0.62 1.56
CA ASP A 40 23.57 -1.72 1.44
C ASP A 40 23.61 -2.57 2.71
N VAL A 41 23.52 -3.89 2.54
CA VAL A 41 23.50 -4.83 3.67
C VAL A 41 24.88 -5.10 4.28
N GLY A 42 25.95 -4.57 3.67
CA GLY A 42 27.31 -4.81 4.09
C GLY A 42 27.76 -6.27 3.90
N GLU A 43 28.77 -6.65 4.68
CA GLU A 43 29.41 -7.96 4.65
C GLU A 43 29.28 -8.67 6.00
N THR A 44 29.26 -10.00 5.95
CA THR A 44 29.38 -10.89 7.10
C THR A 44 30.82 -10.89 7.64
N PRO A 45 31.08 -11.43 8.85
CA PRO A 45 32.42 -11.45 9.43
C PRO A 45 33.49 -12.18 8.59
N ASP A 46 33.08 -13.05 7.67
CA ASP A 46 33.94 -13.75 6.70
C ASP A 46 34.17 -12.96 5.39
N GLY A 47 33.78 -11.69 5.34
CA GLY A 47 34.02 -10.78 4.19
C GLY A 47 33.14 -11.09 2.98
N ARG A 48 32.04 -11.82 3.16
CA ARG A 48 31.06 -12.11 2.09
C ARG A 48 29.86 -11.18 2.22
N LYS A 49 29.15 -10.94 1.14
CA LYS A 49 27.89 -10.19 1.20
C LYS A 49 26.89 -10.87 2.14
N ASP A 50 26.21 -10.11 3.00
CA ASP A 50 25.17 -10.66 3.86
C ASP A 50 23.86 -10.94 3.08
N TRP A 51 23.82 -12.10 2.43
CA TRP A 51 22.64 -12.54 1.68
C TRP A 51 21.40 -12.73 2.55
N ALA A 52 21.55 -13.03 3.84
CA ALA A 52 20.41 -13.17 4.74
C ALA A 52 19.76 -11.80 5.00
N ALA A 53 20.57 -10.76 5.16
CA ALA A 53 20.09 -9.38 5.23
C ALA A 53 19.41 -8.94 3.92
N VAL A 54 19.93 -9.32 2.74
CA VAL A 54 19.25 -9.04 1.46
C VAL A 54 17.84 -9.67 1.44
N GLN A 55 17.71 -10.94 1.83
CA GLN A 55 16.40 -11.60 1.86
C GLN A 55 15.45 -10.96 2.87
N LYS A 56 15.97 -10.52 4.02
CA LYS A 56 15.19 -9.78 5.02
C LYS A 56 14.68 -8.45 4.45
N HIS A 57 15.53 -7.66 3.78
CA HIS A 57 15.12 -6.40 3.16
C HIS A 57 14.09 -6.64 2.06
N LYS A 58 14.28 -7.66 1.23
CA LYS A 58 13.27 -8.07 0.24
C LYS A 58 11.91 -8.37 0.89
N LEU A 59 11.89 -9.19 1.95
CA LEU A 59 10.65 -9.50 2.68
C LEU A 59 10.00 -8.24 3.27
N GLN A 60 10.80 -7.33 3.84
CA GLN A 60 10.33 -6.06 4.38
C GLN A 60 9.71 -5.16 3.31
N VAL A 61 10.33 -5.09 2.13
CA VAL A 61 9.88 -4.32 0.97
C VAL A 61 8.60 -4.91 0.38
N ASP A 62 8.53 -6.24 0.22
CA ASP A 62 7.34 -6.92 -0.32
C ASP A 62 6.14 -6.81 0.62
N THR A 63 6.35 -6.97 1.92
CA THR A 63 5.29 -6.80 2.94
C THR A 63 4.72 -5.38 2.92
N ARG A 64 5.60 -4.38 2.79
CA ARG A 64 5.18 -2.97 2.73
C ARG A 64 4.45 -2.64 1.44
N LYS A 65 4.91 -3.11 0.28
CA LYS A 65 4.19 -2.96 -1.01
C LYS A 65 2.79 -3.57 -0.93
N TRP A 66 2.67 -4.78 -0.38
CA TRP A 66 1.37 -5.41 -0.17
C TRP A 66 0.47 -4.56 0.74
N LEU A 67 1.00 -4.08 1.87
CA LEU A 67 0.24 -3.23 2.79
C LEU A 67 -0.21 -1.92 2.13
N LEU A 68 0.67 -1.25 1.38
CA LEU A 68 0.36 -0.03 0.64
C LEU A 68 -0.78 -0.24 -0.37
N SER A 69 -0.78 -1.38 -1.09
CA SER A 69 -1.86 -1.75 -2.02
C SER A 69 -3.23 -1.85 -1.34
N LYS A 70 -3.27 -2.17 -0.05
CA LYS A 70 -4.51 -2.33 0.74
C LYS A 70 -4.90 -1.05 1.47
N LEU A 71 -3.94 -0.30 2.00
CA LEU A 71 -4.19 0.93 2.74
C LEU A 71 -4.52 2.12 1.83
N ALA A 72 -3.92 2.18 0.65
CA ALA A 72 -4.14 3.27 -0.31
C ALA A 72 -4.21 2.74 -1.76
N PRO A 73 -5.22 1.90 -2.08
CA PRO A 73 -5.35 1.24 -3.37
C PRO A 73 -5.45 2.22 -4.55
N LYS A 74 -5.99 3.42 -4.34
CA LYS A 74 -6.06 4.44 -5.39
C LYS A 74 -4.68 4.94 -5.84
N LYS A 75 -3.70 4.99 -4.91
CA LYS A 75 -2.36 5.52 -5.17
C LYS A 75 -1.34 4.42 -5.46
N TYR A 76 -1.40 3.31 -4.74
CA TYR A 76 -0.41 2.21 -4.80
C TYR A 76 -1.01 0.86 -5.21
N GLY A 77 -2.28 0.82 -5.60
CA GLY A 77 -2.88 -0.39 -6.17
C GLY A 77 -2.39 -0.62 -7.60
N GLU A 78 -2.34 -1.88 -8.00
CA GLU A 78 -2.07 -2.25 -9.38
C GLU A 78 -3.21 -1.75 -10.28
N LYS A 79 -2.86 -0.99 -11.32
CA LYS A 79 -3.82 -0.60 -12.36
C LYS A 79 -3.90 -1.73 -13.37
N ILE A 80 -5.09 -2.34 -13.47
CA ILE A 80 -5.40 -3.31 -14.51
C ILE A 80 -6.21 -2.57 -15.57
N GLU A 81 -5.61 -2.36 -16.74
CA GLU A 81 -6.31 -1.84 -17.90
C GLU A 81 -6.77 -3.03 -18.75
N ILE A 82 -8.09 -3.21 -18.85
CA ILE A 82 -8.69 -4.29 -19.65
C ILE A 82 -9.10 -3.69 -20.99
N SER A 83 -8.24 -3.84 -22.01
CA SER A 83 -8.60 -3.50 -23.39
C SER A 83 -9.22 -4.70 -24.09
N GLY A 84 -10.38 -4.53 -24.72
CA GLY A 84 -11.00 -5.57 -25.53
C GLY A 84 -10.19 -5.84 -26.80
N ASP A 85 -10.08 -7.12 -27.17
CA ASP A 85 -9.48 -7.53 -28.44
C ASP A 85 -10.39 -7.12 -29.60
N LYS A 86 -9.81 -6.82 -30.78
CA LYS A 86 -10.56 -6.42 -31.98
C LYS A 86 -11.47 -7.55 -32.48
N GLU A 87 -11.11 -8.81 -32.22
CA GLU A 87 -11.94 -9.99 -32.54
C GLU A 87 -12.88 -10.42 -31.39
N SER A 88 -12.74 -9.83 -30.19
CA SER A 88 -13.59 -10.09 -29.03
C SER A 88 -13.78 -8.81 -28.22
N PRO A 89 -14.57 -7.85 -28.74
CA PRO A 89 -14.77 -6.56 -28.07
C PRO A 89 -15.53 -6.74 -26.76
N LEU A 90 -15.15 -5.96 -25.74
CA LEU A 90 -15.87 -5.91 -24.47
C LEU A 90 -17.23 -5.23 -24.70
N VAL A 91 -18.29 -6.03 -24.74
CA VAL A 91 -19.67 -5.52 -24.87
C VAL A 91 -20.19 -5.15 -23.48
N HIS A 92 -20.35 -3.85 -23.22
CA HIS A 92 -21.00 -3.35 -22.01
C HIS A 92 -22.49 -3.07 -22.30
N ARG A 93 -23.40 -3.84 -21.69
CA ARG A 93 -24.84 -3.55 -21.71
C ARG A 93 -25.18 -2.60 -20.56
N ILE A 94 -25.68 -1.41 -20.89
CA ILE A 94 -26.15 -0.44 -19.89
C ILE A 94 -27.67 -0.57 -19.78
N GLU A 95 -28.17 -1.05 -18.64
CA GLU A 95 -29.60 -1.04 -18.32
C GLU A 95 -29.94 0.22 -17.51
N ARG A 96 -30.88 1.02 -18.00
CA ARG A 96 -31.38 2.20 -17.28
C ARG A 96 -32.68 1.81 -16.58
N VAL A 97 -32.69 1.90 -15.25
CA VAL A 97 -33.91 1.72 -14.44
C VAL A 97 -34.40 3.10 -14.01
N VAL A 98 -35.63 3.45 -14.41
CA VAL A 98 -36.30 4.68 -13.95
C VAL A 98 -36.91 4.38 -12.59
N VAL A 99 -36.42 5.03 -11.55
CA VAL A 99 -37.02 5.00 -10.21
C VAL A 99 -38.07 6.11 -10.15
N LYS A 100 -39.31 5.76 -9.79
CA LYS A 100 -40.45 6.68 -9.67
C LYS A 100 -40.45 7.41 -8.33
#